data_AF-K1S864-F1
#
_entry.id   AF-K1S864-F1
#
_cell.length_a   1.000
_cell.length_b   1.000
_cell.length_c   1.000
_cell.angle_alpha   90.00
_cell.angle_beta   90.00
_cell.angle_gamma   90.00
#
_symmetry.space_group_name_H-M   'P 1'
#
loop_
_entity.id
_entity.type
_entity.pdbx_description
1 polymer ?
#
loop_
_entity_poly.entity_id
_entity_poly.type
_entity_poly.pdbx_seq_one_letter_code
_entity_poly.pdbx_strand_id
1 'polypeptide(L)'
;EIGTWSPSYFPHKGSPKALVLLVQFQDVKFKSKDPVATFNHYLNGKKGEAMPEADKEVFITDMPYCQNYGSVQQYFADMSDNQFIPQFDVVGPVTVSRNSAYYGKNGVDNGSDTNFPQMIKEACQQVDGKVNFADYDSDGDGYVDLVYVIYAGYSESISGNSGDCLWPKS
;
A
#
# COMPACT_ATOMS: atom_id res chain seq x y z
N GLU A 1 13.83 12.91 3.54
CA GLU A 1 14.12 12.08 4.73
C GLU A 1 12.89 11.22 5.00
N ILE A 2 13.03 10.03 5.62
CA ILE A 2 11.86 9.21 5.98
C ILE A 2 11.41 9.64 7.38
N GLY A 3 10.56 10.65 7.45
CA GLY A 3 9.82 11.08 8.66
C GLY A 3 10.62 11.16 9.97
N THR A 4 9.90 11.08 11.09
CA THR A 4 10.49 11.01 12.45
C THR A 4 9.95 9.79 13.20
N TRP A 5 10.57 9.41 14.32
CA TRP A 5 10.12 8.29 15.17
C TRP A 5 8.80 8.55 15.92
N SER A 6 8.35 9.80 15.95
CA SER A 6 7.09 10.23 16.56
C SER A 6 6.32 11.08 15.55
N PRO A 7 5.81 10.48 14.45
CA PRO A 7 5.12 11.23 13.42
C PRO A 7 3.80 11.79 13.95
N SER A 8 3.33 12.89 13.34
CA SER A 8 1.93 13.27 13.45
C SER A 8 1.03 12.13 12.97
N TYR A 9 -0.15 12.02 13.57
CA TYR A 9 -1.13 11.05 13.07
C TYR A 9 -1.75 11.56 11.77
N PHE A 10 -1.98 10.65 10.82
CA PHE A 10 -2.80 10.92 9.66
C PHE A 10 -4.15 11.56 10.08
N PRO A 11 -4.59 12.66 9.44
CA PRO A 11 -5.84 13.30 9.81
C PRO A 11 -7.02 12.33 9.77
N HIS A 12 -7.84 12.34 10.82
CA HIS A 12 -8.94 11.38 11.02
C HIS A 12 -10.33 12.02 10.85
N LYS A 13 -10.39 13.16 10.16
CA LYS A 13 -11.60 13.90 9.78
C LYS A 13 -11.40 14.54 8.41
N GLY A 14 -12.51 14.89 7.75
CA GLY A 14 -12.50 15.49 6.43
C GLY A 14 -12.10 14.48 5.35
N SER A 15 -11.41 14.96 4.31
CA SER A 15 -11.00 14.15 3.17
C SER A 15 -9.51 14.28 2.86
N PRO A 16 -8.62 13.91 3.81
CA PRO A 16 -7.18 13.95 3.59
C PRO A 16 -6.77 12.94 2.50
N LYS A 17 -5.65 13.23 1.84
CA LYS A 17 -5.07 12.36 0.80
C LYS A 17 -4.01 11.45 1.39
N ALA A 18 -4.08 10.17 1.06
CA ALA A 18 -3.05 9.19 1.36
C ALA A 18 -2.37 8.75 0.05
N LEU A 19 -1.04 8.79 0.03
CA LEU A 19 -0.26 8.28 -1.09
C LEU A 19 -0.10 6.76 -0.95
N VAL A 20 -0.58 6.02 -1.92
CA VAL A 20 -0.45 4.55 -1.94
C VAL A 20 0.56 4.14 -3.00
N LEU A 21 1.66 3.51 -2.57
CA LEU A 21 2.72 3.06 -3.48
C LEU A 21 2.63 1.55 -3.68
N LEU A 22 2.47 1.15 -4.94
CA LEU A 22 2.60 -0.25 -5.35
C LEU A 22 4.08 -0.56 -5.61
N VAL A 23 4.66 -1.42 -4.79
CA VAL A 23 6.08 -1.76 -4.85
C VAL A 23 6.25 -3.21 -5.30
N GLN A 24 7.14 -3.44 -6.26
CA GLN A 24 7.56 -4.77 -6.66
C GLN A 24 9.08 -4.88 -6.67
N PHE A 25 9.58 -6.11 -6.64
CA PHE A 25 10.99 -6.44 -6.53
C PHE A 25 11.54 -6.87 -7.89
N GLN A 26 12.86 -7.05 -8.01
CA GLN A 26 13.45 -7.55 -9.25
C GLN A 26 12.93 -8.97 -9.59
N ASP A 27 12.79 -9.82 -8.58
CA ASP A 27 12.42 -11.24 -8.68
C ASP A 27 10.93 -11.51 -8.42
N VAL A 28 10.23 -10.64 -7.69
CA VAL A 28 8.82 -10.81 -7.35
C VAL A 28 7.99 -9.64 -7.90
N LYS A 29 7.01 -9.97 -8.75
CA LYS A 29 6.09 -9.03 -9.41
C LYS A 29 4.65 -9.26 -8.95
N PHE A 30 3.79 -8.26 -9.14
CA PHE A 30 2.36 -8.45 -8.94
C PHE A 30 1.81 -9.51 -9.91
N LYS A 31 0.88 -10.33 -9.42
CA LYS A 31 0.18 -11.32 -10.27
C LYS A 31 -0.84 -10.67 -11.20
N SER A 32 -1.49 -9.59 -10.74
CA SER A 32 -2.39 -8.81 -11.59
C SER A 32 -1.64 -8.16 -12.74
N LYS A 33 -2.23 -8.23 -13.94
CA LYS A 33 -1.74 -7.55 -15.14
C LYS A 33 -1.90 -6.04 -15.06
N ASP A 34 -2.81 -5.56 -14.21
CA ASP A 34 -3.02 -4.14 -13.92
C ASP A 34 -3.23 -3.95 -12.40
N PRO A 35 -2.14 -3.97 -11.61
CA PRO A 35 -2.25 -3.87 -10.16
C PRO A 35 -2.76 -2.49 -9.72
N VAL A 36 -2.61 -1.44 -10.54
CA VAL A 36 -3.16 -0.11 -10.23
C VAL A 36 -4.68 -0.17 -10.27
N ALA A 37 -5.28 -0.78 -11.31
CA ALA A 37 -6.72 -0.97 -11.35
C ALA A 37 -7.23 -1.84 -10.19
N THR A 38 -6.53 -2.95 -9.89
CA THR A 38 -6.83 -3.84 -8.75
C THR A 38 -6.94 -3.08 -7.43
N PHE A 39 -5.87 -2.37 -7.06
CA PHE A 39 -5.82 -1.72 -5.74
C PHE A 39 -6.61 -0.42 -5.70
N ASN A 40 -6.84 0.25 -6.85
CA ASN A 40 -7.82 1.33 -6.91
C ASN A 40 -9.23 0.83 -6.65
N HIS A 41 -9.64 -0.30 -7.22
CA HIS A 41 -10.95 -0.88 -6.92
C HIS A 41 -11.07 -1.25 -5.43
N TYR A 42 -10.03 -1.86 -4.86
CA TYR A 42 -9.99 -2.19 -3.43
C TYR A 42 -10.11 -0.97 -2.51
N LEU A 43 -9.40 0.12 -2.83
CA LEU A 43 -9.29 1.29 -1.95
C LEU A 43 -10.37 2.36 -2.20
N ASN A 44 -10.80 2.53 -3.45
CA ASN A 44 -11.67 3.62 -3.91
C ASN A 44 -12.96 3.14 -4.60
N GLY A 45 -13.11 1.85 -4.88
CA GLY A 45 -14.26 1.30 -5.60
C GLY A 45 -15.60 1.58 -4.90
N LYS A 46 -16.66 1.77 -5.69
CA LYS A 46 -18.01 1.95 -5.18
C LYS A 46 -18.62 0.61 -4.78
N LYS A 47 -19.54 0.63 -3.83
CA LYS A 47 -20.32 -0.57 -3.48
C LYS A 47 -21.02 -1.13 -4.72
N GLY A 48 -20.80 -2.42 -4.98
CA GLY A 48 -21.36 -3.10 -6.16
C GLY A 48 -20.69 -2.77 -7.49
N GLU A 49 -19.59 -2.00 -7.48
CA GLU A 49 -18.75 -1.81 -8.65
C GLU A 49 -18.10 -3.14 -9.02
N ALA A 50 -18.22 -3.52 -10.30
CA ALA A 50 -17.60 -4.74 -10.80
C ALA A 50 -16.08 -4.67 -10.62
N MET A 51 -15.49 -5.80 -10.22
CA MET A 51 -14.03 -5.92 -10.14
C MET A 51 -13.36 -5.67 -11.51
N PRO A 52 -12.15 -5.10 -11.54
CA PRO A 52 -11.35 -4.95 -12.75
C PRO A 52 -11.21 -6.28 -13.52
N GLU A 53 -11.16 -6.21 -14.85
CA GLU A 53 -10.99 -7.42 -15.68
C GLU A 53 -9.70 -8.18 -15.33
N ALA A 54 -8.63 -7.44 -15.02
CA ALA A 54 -7.33 -7.99 -14.62
C ALA A 54 -7.40 -8.86 -13.36
N ASP A 55 -8.40 -8.65 -12.50
CA ASP A 55 -8.56 -9.38 -11.25
C ASP A 55 -9.18 -10.76 -11.44
N LYS A 56 -9.90 -10.98 -12.54
CA LYS A 56 -10.60 -12.27 -12.76
C LYS A 56 -9.65 -13.45 -12.93
N GLU A 57 -8.44 -13.19 -13.39
CA GLU A 57 -7.40 -14.23 -13.54
C GLU A 57 -6.64 -14.50 -12.24
N VAL A 58 -6.75 -13.62 -11.24
CA VAL A 58 -5.92 -13.63 -10.02
C VAL A 58 -6.71 -13.96 -8.77
N PHE A 59 -7.96 -13.51 -8.69
CA PHE A 59 -8.82 -13.65 -7.54
C PHE A 59 -9.96 -14.65 -7.79
N ILE A 60 -10.50 -15.18 -6.70
CA ILE A 60 -11.64 -16.09 -6.73
C ILE A 60 -12.89 -15.29 -7.12
N THR A 61 -13.42 -15.54 -8.32
CA THR A 61 -14.57 -14.80 -8.86
C THR A 61 -15.88 -15.57 -8.82
N ASP A 62 -15.83 -16.89 -8.71
CA ASP A 62 -17.00 -17.77 -8.68
C ASP A 62 -17.71 -17.79 -7.31
N MET A 63 -17.07 -17.23 -6.28
CA MET A 63 -17.61 -17.10 -4.93
C MET A 63 -17.84 -15.61 -4.58
N PRO A 64 -19.10 -15.13 -4.54
CA PRO A 64 -19.39 -13.71 -4.29
C PRO A 64 -18.82 -13.16 -2.97
N TYR A 65 -18.71 -14.00 -1.94
CA TYR A 65 -18.15 -13.60 -0.64
C TYR A 65 -16.62 -13.48 -0.63
N CYS A 66 -15.94 -13.94 -1.70
CA CYS A 66 -14.50 -13.74 -1.90
C CYS A 66 -14.19 -12.42 -2.64
N GLN A 67 -15.21 -11.67 -3.06
CA GLN A 67 -15.06 -10.39 -3.73
C GLN A 67 -15.19 -9.23 -2.73
N ASN A 68 -14.65 -8.06 -3.10
CA ASN A 68 -14.80 -6.84 -2.30
C ASN A 68 -16.28 -6.45 -2.20
N TYR A 69 -16.83 -6.38 -0.98
CA TYR A 69 -18.19 -5.89 -0.75
C TYR A 69 -18.30 -4.37 -0.97
N GLY A 70 -17.24 -3.64 -0.63
CA GLY A 70 -17.05 -2.21 -0.81
C GLY A 70 -15.57 -1.87 -0.61
N SER A 71 -15.22 -0.60 -0.75
CA SER A 71 -13.83 -0.15 -0.62
C SER A 71 -13.45 0.29 0.78
N VAL A 72 -12.14 0.41 1.01
CA VAL A 72 -11.60 0.98 2.25
C VAL A 72 -12.13 2.40 2.48
N GLN A 73 -12.20 3.24 1.45
CA GLN A 73 -12.81 4.57 1.55
C GLN A 73 -14.27 4.49 2.01
N GLN A 74 -15.08 3.61 1.40
CA GLN A 74 -16.48 3.45 1.78
C GLN A 74 -16.63 3.02 3.24
N TYR A 75 -15.79 2.10 3.71
CA TYR A 75 -15.80 1.68 5.11
C TYR A 75 -15.59 2.86 6.07
N PHE A 76 -14.58 3.70 5.80
CA PHE A 76 -14.31 4.86 6.65
C PHE A 76 -15.43 5.91 6.58
N ALA A 77 -16.02 6.13 5.40
CA ALA A 77 -17.16 7.03 5.24
C ALA A 77 -18.37 6.52 6.04
N ASP A 78 -18.72 5.23 5.93
CA ASP A 78 -19.85 4.62 6.60
C ASP A 78 -19.69 4.64 8.13
N MET A 79 -18.50 4.25 8.62
CA MET A 79 -18.24 4.15 10.06
C MET A 79 -18.11 5.51 10.75
N SER A 80 -17.85 6.57 9.98
CA SER A 80 -17.69 7.94 10.50
C SER A 80 -18.91 8.83 10.30
N ASP A 81 -20.02 8.32 9.75
CA ASP A 81 -21.16 9.13 9.31
C ASP A 81 -20.72 10.27 8.37
N ASN A 82 -19.90 9.90 7.38
CA ASN A 82 -19.29 10.80 6.39
C ASN A 82 -18.38 11.91 6.96
N GLN A 83 -17.98 11.83 8.23
CA GLN A 83 -17.03 12.79 8.83
C GLN A 83 -15.58 12.55 8.41
N PHE A 84 -15.26 11.35 7.90
CA PHE A 84 -13.94 10.97 7.44
C PHE A 84 -14.03 10.15 6.15
N ILE A 85 -13.57 10.73 5.05
CA ILE A 85 -13.60 10.16 3.70
C ILE A 85 -12.20 10.31 3.09
N PRO A 86 -11.23 9.46 3.48
CA PRO A 86 -9.87 9.52 2.97
C PRO A 86 -9.83 9.28 1.45
N GLN A 87 -8.91 9.96 0.77
CA GLN A 87 -8.68 9.81 -0.66
C GLN A 87 -7.39 9.02 -0.88
N PHE A 88 -7.42 7.94 -1.66
CA PHE A 88 -6.25 7.10 -1.90
C PHE A 88 -5.75 7.28 -3.33
N ASP A 89 -4.55 7.85 -3.50
CA ASP A 89 -3.90 7.95 -4.80
C ASP A 89 -2.97 6.75 -4.98
N VAL A 90 -3.37 5.79 -5.82
CA VAL A 90 -2.59 4.57 -6.09
C VAL A 90 -1.60 4.80 -7.23
N VAL A 91 -0.32 4.72 -6.91
CA VAL A 91 0.79 5.01 -7.83
C VAL A 91 1.73 3.80 -7.94
N GLY A 92 2.13 3.48 -9.18
CA GLY A 92 3.08 2.41 -9.48
C GLY A 92 2.60 1.48 -10.59
N PRO A 93 3.03 0.21 -10.61
CA PRO A 93 4.03 -0.36 -9.71
C PRO A 93 5.43 0.21 -9.97
N VAL A 94 6.18 0.51 -8.91
CA VAL A 94 7.61 0.83 -8.98
C VAL A 94 8.44 -0.41 -8.69
N THR A 95 9.59 -0.56 -9.34
CA THR A 95 10.46 -1.73 -9.15
C THR A 95 11.71 -1.33 -8.38
N VAL A 96 11.82 -1.75 -7.13
CA VAL A 96 13.00 -1.47 -6.31
C VAL A 96 14.22 -2.27 -6.78
N SER A 97 15.41 -1.82 -6.42
CA SER A 97 16.67 -2.24 -7.04
C SER A 97 17.13 -3.65 -6.66
N ARG A 98 16.62 -4.22 -5.56
CA ARG A 98 17.00 -5.55 -5.07
C ARG A 98 15.84 -6.56 -5.12
N ASN A 99 16.20 -7.81 -4.85
CA ASN A 99 15.25 -8.91 -4.70
C ASN A 99 14.47 -8.80 -3.38
N SER A 100 13.29 -9.42 -3.30
CA SER A 100 12.39 -9.31 -2.13
C SER A 100 13.08 -9.70 -0.82
N ALA A 101 13.86 -10.78 -0.84
CA ALA A 101 14.62 -11.27 0.32
C ALA A 101 15.64 -10.25 0.86
N TYR A 102 16.16 -9.33 0.05
CA TYR A 102 17.06 -8.30 0.56
C TYR A 102 16.33 -7.36 1.53
N TYR A 103 15.07 -7.03 1.22
CA TYR A 103 14.26 -6.10 2.01
C TYR A 103 13.56 -6.77 3.18
N GLY A 104 13.11 -8.02 3.00
CA GLY A 104 12.36 -8.81 3.99
C GLY A 104 13.17 -9.84 4.78
N LYS A 105 14.50 -9.85 4.65
CA LYS A 105 15.31 -10.75 5.48
C LYS A 105 15.37 -10.23 6.91
N ASN A 106 15.02 -11.11 7.84
CA ASN A 106 15.19 -10.91 9.26
C ASN A 106 16.63 -10.57 9.65
N GLY A 107 16.77 -9.49 10.44
CA GLY A 107 18.00 -9.15 11.12
C GLY A 107 18.40 -10.21 12.15
N VAL A 108 19.71 -10.34 12.38
CA VAL A 108 20.33 -11.38 13.21
C VAL A 108 19.90 -11.30 14.68
N ASP A 109 19.53 -10.10 15.16
CA ASP A 109 19.41 -9.81 16.59
C ASP A 109 17.96 -9.80 17.12
N ASN A 110 16.96 -9.61 16.28
CA ASN A 110 15.57 -9.42 16.74
C ASN A 110 14.47 -9.94 15.81
N GLY A 111 14.81 -10.60 14.69
CA GLY A 111 13.81 -11.09 13.74
C GLY A 111 13.00 -9.97 13.08
N SER A 112 13.56 -8.76 12.98
CA SER A 112 12.93 -7.64 12.26
C SER A 112 13.59 -7.42 10.91
N ASP A 113 12.78 -7.14 9.87
CA ASP A 113 13.30 -6.66 8.60
C ASP A 113 14.11 -5.37 8.81
N THR A 114 15.37 -5.37 8.40
CA THR A 114 16.26 -4.21 8.60
C THR A 114 16.32 -3.28 7.38
N ASN A 115 15.96 -3.78 6.20
CA ASN A 115 16.14 -3.07 4.93
C ASN A 115 14.84 -2.48 4.35
N PHE A 116 13.68 -2.70 4.98
CA PHE A 116 12.42 -2.11 4.50
C PHE A 116 12.44 -0.56 4.41
N PRO A 117 13.17 0.22 5.25
CA PRO A 117 13.22 1.67 5.08
C PRO A 117 13.89 2.05 3.76
N GLN A 118 14.88 1.27 3.31
CA GLN A 118 15.51 1.47 2.00
C GLN A 118 14.54 1.18 0.85
N MET A 119 13.65 0.19 0.99
CA MET A 119 12.58 -0.07 0.03
C MET A 119 11.65 1.14 -0.11
N ILE A 120 11.20 1.70 1.02
CA ILE A 120 10.31 2.87 1.05
C ILE A 120 11.00 4.07 0.40
N LYS A 121 12.27 4.34 0.75
CA LYS A 121 13.06 5.41 0.15
C LYS A 121 13.15 5.30 -1.37
N GLU A 122 13.51 4.11 -1.88
CA GLU A 122 13.61 3.87 -3.31
C GLU A 122 12.27 4.05 -4.03
N ALA A 123 11.18 3.57 -3.41
CA ALA A 123 9.84 3.72 -3.96
C ALA A 123 9.45 5.20 -4.09
N CYS A 124 9.65 6.01 -3.04
CA CYS A 124 9.40 7.45 -3.07
C CYS A 124 10.26 8.15 -4.13
N GLN A 125 11.55 7.82 -4.23
CA GLN A 125 12.45 8.39 -5.24
C GLN A 125 11.98 8.09 -6.68
N GLN A 126 11.40 6.92 -6.94
CA GLN A 126 10.90 6.55 -8.26
C GLN A 126 9.61 7.27 -8.68
N VAL A 127 8.86 7.82 -7.72
CA VAL A 127 7.61 8.57 -7.98
C VAL A 127 7.76 10.07 -7.83
N ASP A 128 8.92 10.58 -7.39
CA ASP A 128 9.20 12.00 -7.18
C ASP A 128 8.92 12.89 -8.40
N GLY A 129 9.17 12.38 -9.61
CA GLY A 129 8.84 13.09 -10.86
C GLY A 129 7.40 12.93 -11.35
N LYS A 130 6.55 12.18 -10.63
CA LYS A 130 5.18 11.82 -11.03
C LYS A 130 4.11 12.33 -10.05
N VAL A 131 4.52 12.61 -8.83
CA VAL A 131 3.64 12.94 -7.70
C VAL A 131 4.16 14.20 -7.04
N ASN A 132 3.28 15.13 -6.69
CA ASN A 132 3.63 16.24 -5.84
C ASN A 132 3.45 15.84 -4.37
N PHE A 133 4.54 15.55 -3.65
CA PHE A 133 4.44 15.10 -2.25
C PHE A 133 3.77 16.12 -1.32
N ALA A 134 3.80 17.41 -1.65
CA ALA A 134 3.12 18.45 -0.88
C ALA A 134 1.59 18.32 -0.91
N ASP A 135 1.01 17.56 -1.85
CA ASP A 135 -0.44 17.31 -1.89
C ASP A 135 -0.91 16.35 -0.78
N TYR A 136 0.03 15.73 -0.06
CA TYR A 136 -0.21 14.73 1.00
C TYR A 136 0.28 15.19 2.38
N ASP A 137 0.61 16.47 2.52
CA ASP A 137 0.96 17.14 3.78
C ASP A 137 -0.25 17.98 4.23
N SER A 138 -1.22 17.33 4.86
CA SER A 138 -2.49 17.98 5.23
C SER A 138 -2.38 18.78 6.52
N ASP A 139 -1.39 18.48 7.38
CA ASP A 139 -1.17 19.19 8.63
C ASP A 139 -0.14 20.33 8.53
N GLY A 140 0.61 20.40 7.42
CA GLY A 140 1.53 21.48 7.09
C GLY A 140 2.87 21.38 7.83
N ASP A 141 3.26 20.18 8.31
CA ASP A 141 4.50 19.96 9.04
C ASP A 141 5.72 19.76 8.12
N GLY A 142 5.51 19.72 6.81
CA GLY A 142 6.54 19.53 5.78
C GLY A 142 6.82 18.06 5.44
N TYR A 143 6.04 17.12 5.98
CA TYR A 143 6.09 15.69 5.66
C TYR A 143 4.78 15.20 5.07
N VAL A 144 4.86 14.13 4.28
CA VAL A 144 3.68 13.40 3.84
C VAL A 144 3.03 12.73 5.04
N ASP A 145 1.74 12.97 5.29
CA ASP A 145 1.01 12.45 6.44
C ASP A 145 1.00 10.91 6.46
N LEU A 146 0.86 10.28 5.28
CA LEU A 146 0.82 8.83 5.14
C LEU A 146 1.31 8.37 3.76
N VAL A 147 2.36 7.55 3.78
CA VAL A 147 2.77 6.71 2.65
C VAL A 147 2.37 5.26 2.94
N TYR A 148 1.33 4.77 2.27
CA TYR A 148 0.86 3.40 2.39
C TYR A 148 1.48 2.52 1.30
N VAL A 149 2.31 1.55 1.68
CA VAL A 149 2.97 0.65 0.73
C VAL A 149 2.24 -0.68 0.63
N ILE A 150 1.87 -1.06 -0.60
CA ILE A 150 1.42 -2.41 -0.94
C ILE A 150 2.53 -3.05 -1.77
N TYR A 151 3.09 -4.15 -1.29
CA TYR A 151 4.21 -4.82 -1.97
C TYR A 151 3.80 -6.14 -2.64
N ALA A 152 4.48 -6.50 -3.71
CA ALA A 152 4.30 -7.77 -4.40
C ALA A 152 4.94 -8.93 -3.62
N GLY A 153 4.21 -10.01 -3.41
CA GLY A 153 4.73 -11.23 -2.79
C GLY A 153 3.90 -11.71 -1.63
N TYR A 154 4.43 -12.71 -0.92
CA TYR A 154 3.82 -13.25 0.28
C TYR A 154 4.27 -12.48 1.53
N SER A 155 3.44 -12.50 2.56
CA SER A 155 3.73 -11.89 3.86
C SER A 155 4.36 -12.90 4.81
N GLU A 156 5.38 -12.50 5.56
CA GLU A 156 5.97 -13.32 6.62
C GLU A 156 4.97 -13.64 7.74
N SER A 157 3.99 -12.76 7.98
CA SER A 157 2.99 -12.96 9.03
C SER A 157 2.03 -14.13 8.80
N ILE A 158 2.06 -14.75 7.61
CA ILE A 158 1.24 -15.90 7.27
C ILE A 158 2.07 -17.18 7.47
N SER A 159 1.57 -18.06 8.35
CA SER A 159 2.22 -19.33 8.68
C SER A 159 2.51 -20.16 7.42
N GLY A 160 3.74 -20.67 7.32
CA GLY A 160 4.22 -21.47 6.19
C GLY A 160 4.97 -20.66 5.12
N ASN A 161 4.92 -19.33 5.15
CA ASN A 161 5.75 -18.50 4.28
C ASN A 161 7.19 -18.38 4.80
N SER A 162 8.11 -18.01 3.90
CA SER A 162 9.53 -17.82 4.24
C SER A 162 9.74 -16.64 5.18
N GLY A 163 10.68 -16.76 6.11
CA GLY A 163 11.20 -15.65 6.94
C GLY A 163 12.06 -14.62 6.17
N ASP A 164 12.18 -14.79 4.85
CA ASP A 164 12.73 -13.77 3.94
C ASP A 164 11.60 -12.90 3.30
N CYS A 165 10.34 -13.19 3.59
CA CYS A 165 9.23 -12.33 3.21
C CYS A 165 9.22 -11.09 4.10
N LEU A 166 8.69 -9.97 3.62
CA LEU A 166 8.52 -8.78 4.45
C LEU A 166 7.42 -9.00 5.50
N TRP A 167 7.67 -8.55 6.72
CA TRP A 167 6.64 -8.48 7.75
C TRP A 167 5.83 -7.17 7.63
N PRO A 168 4.49 -7.19 7.52
CA PRO A 168 3.67 -5.98 7.47
C PRO A 168 3.77 -5.18 8.78
N LYS A 169 4.05 -3.87 8.68
CA LYS A 169 4.23 -2.98 9.82
C LYS A 169 3.86 -1.53 9.46
N SER A 170 3.67 -0.71 10.50
CA SER A 170 3.44 0.74 10.45
C SER A 170 4.45 1.46 11.31
#